data_AF-A0A936PJL7-F1
#
_entry.id   AF-A0A936PJL7-F1
#
_cell.length_a   1.000
_cell.length_b   1.000
_cell.length_c   1.000
_cell.angle_alpha   90.00
_cell.angle_beta   90.00
_cell.angle_gamma   90.00
#
_symmetry.space_group_name_H-M   'P 1'
#
loop_
_entity.id
_entity.type
_entity.pdbx_description
1 polymer ?
#
loop_
_entity_poly.entity_id
_entity_poly.type
_entity_poly.pdbx_seq_one_letter_code
_entity_poly.pdbx_strand_id
1 'polypeptide(L)'
;MEGNRRIATLKYLYEEYKKSNDVGALTESDFKSIDLVEIIGEDPAQHLVTMGLHHISGKKRWSAVNEAQLIQDLITKYGKNETEICNSLGISTNALRRSNRTLALIQGLQIK
;
A
#
# COMPACT_ATOMS: atom_id res chain seq x y z
N MET A 1 5.07 5.01 -4.14
CA MET A 1 4.63 5.61 -2.86
C MET A 1 3.17 6.02 -2.97
N GLU A 2 2.84 6.94 -3.88
CA GLU A 2 1.45 7.36 -4.14
C GLU A 2 1.02 7.11 -5.59
N GLY A 3 -0.29 7.12 -5.84
CA GLY A 3 -0.83 7.05 -7.21
C GLY A 3 -1.09 5.66 -7.77
N ASN A 4 -1.04 4.59 -6.95
CA ASN A 4 -1.30 3.22 -7.39
C ASN A 4 -2.60 3.07 -8.19
N ARG A 5 -3.68 3.74 -7.76
CA ARG A 5 -4.96 3.74 -8.49
C ARG A 5 -4.85 4.40 -9.87
N ARG A 6 -4.12 5.52 -9.98
CA ARG A 6 -3.89 6.19 -11.28
C ARG A 6 -3.10 5.30 -12.23
N ILE A 7 -2.04 4.66 -11.74
CA ILE A 7 -1.23 3.72 -12.52
C ILE A 7 -2.06 2.50 -12.94
N ALA A 8 -2.87 1.94 -12.03
CA ALA A 8 -3.75 0.82 -12.36
C ALA A 8 -4.79 1.20 -13.43
N THR A 9 -5.39 2.38 -13.32
CA THR A 9 -6.31 2.91 -14.33
C THR A 9 -5.60 3.11 -15.68
N LEU A 10 -4.41 3.72 -15.71
CA LEU A 10 -3.64 3.88 -16.95
C LEU A 10 -3.29 2.54 -17.60
N LYS A 11 -2.90 1.54 -16.80
CA LYS A 11 -2.66 0.18 -17.30
C LYS A 11 -3.91 -0.45 -17.90
N TYR A 12 -5.04 -0.32 -17.21
CA TYR A 12 -6.32 -0.82 -17.72
C TYR A 12 -6.71 -0.15 -19.04
N LEU A 13 -6.66 1.18 -19.09
CA LEU A 13 -6.96 1.95 -20.30
C LEU A 13 -6.01 1.61 -21.46
N TYR A 14 -4.74 1.31 -21.17
CA TYR A 14 -3.81 0.87 -22.19
C TYR A 14 -4.20 -0.49 -22.80
N GLU A 15 -4.68 -1.44 -22.00
CA GLU A 15 -5.19 -2.71 -22.54
C GLU A 15 -6.47 -2.53 -23.37
N GLU A 16 -7.33 -1.59 -23.00
CA GLU A 16 -8.52 -1.25 -23.79
C GLU A 16 -8.13 -0.56 -25.11
N TYR A 17 -7.16 0.35 -25.08
CA TYR A 17 -6.60 0.97 -26.29
C TYR A 17 -6.05 -0.07 -27.27
N LYS A 18 -5.29 -1.08 -26.79
CA LYS A 18 -4.79 -2.18 -27.65
C LYS A 18 -5.90 -3.00 -28.30
N LYS A 19 -7.07 -3.08 -27.67
CA LYS A 19 -8.25 -3.75 -28.23
C LYS A 19 -9.03 -2.85 -29.20
N SER A 20 -8.52 -1.65 -29.49
CA SER A 20 -9.19 -0.62 -30.29
C SER A 20 -10.51 -0.12 -29.68
N ASN A 21 -10.65 -0.24 -28.35
CA ASN A 21 -11.78 0.35 -27.63
C ASN A 21 -11.54 1.86 -27.39
N ASP A 22 -12.63 2.62 -27.25
CA ASP A 22 -12.56 4.05 -26.97
C ASP A 22 -12.01 4.30 -25.54
N VAL A 23 -10.96 5.11 -25.48
CA VAL A 23 -10.29 5.54 -24.23
C VAL A 23 -10.34 7.05 -24.04
N GLY A 24 -11.21 7.73 -24.79
CA GLY A 24 -11.37 9.19 -24.77
C GLY A 24 -10.25 9.91 -25.50
N ALA A 25 -9.69 10.94 -24.86
CA ALA A 25 -8.67 11.80 -25.48
C ALA A 25 -7.24 11.24 -25.39
N LEU A 26 -7.05 10.04 -24.84
CA LEU A 26 -5.73 9.43 -24.65
C LEU A 26 -5.18 8.86 -25.96
N THR A 27 -3.89 9.05 -26.16
CA THR A 27 -3.12 8.55 -27.29
C THR A 27 -2.09 7.53 -26.83
N GLU A 28 -1.49 6.79 -27.78
CA GLU A 28 -0.40 5.87 -27.46
C GLU A 28 0.75 6.55 -26.69
N SER A 29 1.01 7.83 -26.96
CA SER A 29 2.09 8.59 -26.31
C SER A 29 1.84 8.79 -24.80
N ASP A 30 0.59 8.95 -24.40
CA ASP A 30 0.19 9.15 -23.00
C ASP A 30 0.43 7.89 -22.12
N PHE A 31 0.55 6.72 -22.75
CA PHE A 31 0.85 5.46 -22.04
C PHE A 31 2.35 5.13 -21.97
N LYS A 32 3.19 5.81 -22.76
CA LYS A 32 4.62 5.51 -22.88
C LYS A 32 5.48 6.20 -21.82
N SER A 33 5.03 7.31 -21.28
CA SER A 33 5.73 8.08 -20.26
C SER A 33 4.77 8.64 -19.23
N ILE A 34 5.20 8.63 -17.97
CA ILE A 34 4.44 9.20 -16.86
C ILE A 34 5.41 10.08 -16.06
N ASP A 35 4.97 11.28 -15.72
CA ASP A 35 5.73 12.15 -14.83
C ASP A 35 5.76 11.57 -13.42
N LEU A 36 6.98 11.41 -12.90
CA LEU A 36 7.23 10.86 -11.57
C LEU A 36 8.13 11.82 -10.81
N VAL A 37 7.86 11.93 -9.51
CA VAL A 37 8.78 12.57 -8.57
C VAL A 37 9.53 11.45 -7.86
N GLU A 38 10.84 11.39 -8.08
CA GLU A 38 11.72 10.51 -7.33
C GLU A 38 12.13 11.18 -6.02
N ILE A 39 11.97 10.44 -4.92
CA ILE A 39 12.42 10.88 -3.60
C ILE A 39 13.69 10.08 -3.27
N ILE A 40 14.80 10.79 -3.12
CA ILE A 40 16.13 10.22 -2.91
C ILE A 40 16.50 10.37 -1.43
N GLY A 41 17.05 9.31 -0.83
CA GLY A 41 17.60 9.33 0.53
C GLY A 41 16.57 9.21 1.67
N GLU A 42 15.31 8.86 1.36
CA GLU A 42 14.30 8.57 2.37
C GLU A 42 14.41 7.12 2.87
N ASP A 43 14.26 6.91 4.19
CA ASP A 43 14.12 5.56 4.77
C ASP A 43 12.73 5.01 4.41
N PRO A 44 12.62 3.91 3.63
CA PRO A 44 11.33 3.35 3.26
C PRO A 44 10.47 2.92 4.45
N ALA A 45 11.09 2.59 5.59
CA ALA A 45 10.35 2.30 6.82
C ALA A 45 9.65 3.54 7.38
N GLN A 46 10.32 4.70 7.33
CA GLN A 46 9.75 5.97 7.77
C GLN A 46 8.54 6.37 6.91
N HIS A 47 8.62 6.13 5.60
CA HIS A 47 7.49 6.34 4.71
C HIS A 47 6.27 5.47 5.07
N LEU A 48 6.49 4.18 5.34
CA LEU A 48 5.43 3.26 5.77
C LEU A 48 4.80 3.68 7.10
N VAL A 49 5.60 4.21 8.03
CA VAL A 49 5.10 4.80 9.28
C VAL A 49 4.19 6.00 8.99
N THR A 50 4.59 6.91 8.10
CA THR A 50 3.75 8.05 7.71
C THR A 50 2.43 7.61 7.08
N MET A 51 2.46 6.63 6.16
CA MET A 51 1.24 6.06 5.61
C MET A 51 0.36 5.40 6.68
N GLY A 52 0.98 4.63 7.58
CA GLY A 52 0.29 3.94 8.68
C GLY A 52 -0.38 4.92 9.64
N LEU A 53 0.27 6.04 9.98
CA LEU A 53 -0.35 7.08 10.81
C LEU A 53 -1.63 7.64 10.19
N HIS A 54 -1.65 7.86 8.87
CA HIS A 54 -2.84 8.36 8.17
C HIS A 54 -3.94 7.29 8.03
N HIS A 55 -3.56 6.05 7.76
CA HIS A 55 -4.46 4.98 7.34
C HIS A 55 -4.81 3.92 8.39
N ILE A 56 -4.11 3.88 9.52
CA ILE A 56 -4.42 2.99 10.64
C ILE A 56 -4.98 3.80 11.81
N SER A 57 -4.31 4.92 12.14
CA SER A 57 -4.66 5.76 13.29
C SER A 57 -5.44 7.02 12.92
N GLY A 58 -5.49 7.36 11.63
CA GLY A 58 -6.19 8.53 11.10
C GLY A 58 -7.65 8.29 10.71
N LYS A 59 -8.28 9.34 10.16
CA LYS A 59 -9.72 9.36 9.82
C LYS A 59 -10.07 8.49 8.60
N LYS A 60 -9.12 8.27 7.68
CA LYS A 60 -9.34 7.54 6.42
C LYS A 60 -8.69 6.16 6.48
N ARG A 61 -9.34 5.26 7.21
CA ARG A 61 -8.78 3.94 7.49
C ARG A 61 -8.72 3.05 6.24
N TRP A 62 -7.66 2.27 6.14
CA TRP A 62 -7.56 1.20 5.16
C TRP A 62 -8.39 -0.02 5.59
N SER A 63 -8.58 -0.96 4.66
CA SER A 63 -9.16 -2.26 5.00
C SER A 63 -8.24 -2.97 6.00
N ALA A 64 -8.82 -3.79 6.89
CA ALA A 64 -8.06 -4.51 7.91
C ALA A 64 -6.91 -5.35 7.32
N VAL A 65 -7.08 -5.88 6.10
CA VAL A 65 -6.05 -6.66 5.40
C VAL A 65 -4.85 -5.79 5.03
N ASN A 66 -5.08 -4.59 4.50
CA ASN A 66 -4.01 -3.67 4.11
C ASN A 66 -3.30 -3.10 5.35
N GLU A 67 -4.06 -2.77 6.41
CA GLU A 67 -3.49 -2.36 7.69
C GLU A 67 -2.58 -3.47 8.27
N ALA A 68 -3.04 -4.72 8.23
CA ALA A 68 -2.28 -5.86 8.72
C ALA A 68 -1.04 -6.16 7.89
N GLN A 69 -1.14 -6.08 6.55
CA GLN A 69 0.01 -6.27 5.67
C GLN A 69 1.08 -5.19 5.90
N LEU A 70 0.69 -3.93 6.11
CA LEU A 70 1.64 -2.87 6.43
C LEU A 70 2.38 -3.14 7.75
N ILE A 71 1.66 -3.55 8.79
CA ILE A 71 2.26 -3.91 10.08
C ILE A 71 3.22 -5.10 9.92
N GLN A 72 2.81 -6.13 9.18
CA GLN A 72 3.65 -7.30 8.92
C GLN A 72 4.93 -6.92 8.16
N ASP A 73 4.82 -6.03 7.17
CA ASP A 73 5.96 -5.54 6.39
C ASP A 73 6.96 -4.77 7.26
N LEU A 74 6.50 -3.93 8.20
CA LEU A 74 7.37 -3.24 9.16
C LEU A 74 8.19 -4.24 10.00
N ILE A 75 7.62 -5.39 10.34
CA ILE A 75 8.30 -6.45 11.09
C ILE A 75 9.27 -7.21 10.19
N THR A 76 8.80 -7.75 9.07
CA THR A 76 9.57 -8.75 8.29
C THR A 76 10.52 -8.13 7.29
N LYS A 77 10.17 -6.99 6.69
CA LYS A 77 10.99 -6.33 5.67
C LYS A 77 11.92 -5.28 6.27
N TYR A 78 11.48 -4.62 7.35
CA TYR A 78 12.22 -3.51 7.97
C TYR A 78 12.72 -3.80 9.38
N GLY A 79 12.49 -5.01 9.91
CA GLY A 79 13.05 -5.47 11.18
C GLY A 79 12.60 -4.69 12.41
N LYS A 80 11.50 -3.94 12.33
CA LYS A 80 10.98 -3.17 13.48
C LYS A 80 10.37 -4.11 14.51
N ASN A 81 10.61 -3.83 15.78
CA ASN A 81 9.99 -4.58 16.88
C ASN A 81 8.58 -4.05 17.22
N GLU A 82 7.78 -4.84 17.96
CA GLU A 82 6.40 -4.47 18.28
C GLU A 82 6.30 -3.10 18.99
N THR A 83 7.24 -2.79 19.89
CA THR A 83 7.25 -1.54 20.66
C THR A 83 7.50 -0.34 19.75
N GLU A 84 8.48 -0.42 18.86
CA GLU A 84 8.77 0.63 17.88
C GLU A 84 7.56 0.91 16.99
N ILE A 85 6.89 -0.14 16.50
CA ILE A 85 5.71 -0.01 15.63
C ILE A 85 4.54 0.61 16.38
N CYS A 86 4.25 0.13 17.60
CA CYS A 86 3.17 0.67 18.42
C CYS A 86 3.39 2.17 18.71
N ASN A 87 4.61 2.55 19.08
CA ASN A 87 4.97 3.95 19.34
C ASN A 87 4.87 4.80 18.07
N SER A 88 5.36 4.30 16.94
CA SER A 88 5.40 5.03 15.67
C SER A 88 4.02 5.21 15.06
N LEU A 89 3.12 4.22 15.21
CA LEU A 89 1.78 4.26 14.65
C LEU A 89 0.73 4.76 15.64
N GLY A 90 1.05 4.91 16.93
CA GLY A 90 0.08 5.30 17.96
C GLY A 90 -1.00 4.24 18.21
N ILE A 91 -0.65 2.95 18.09
CA ILE A 91 -1.55 1.82 18.32
C ILE A 91 -1.14 1.00 19.53
N SER A 92 -2.09 0.28 20.14
CA SER A 92 -1.77 -0.64 21.23
C SER A 92 -1.17 -1.95 20.70
N THR A 93 -0.37 -2.62 21.53
CA THR A 93 0.18 -3.95 21.24
C THR A 93 -0.93 -4.97 20.94
N ASN A 94 -2.08 -4.84 21.60
CA ASN A 94 -3.25 -5.69 21.35
C ASN A 94 -3.83 -5.49 19.94
N ALA A 95 -3.86 -4.25 19.44
CA ALA A 95 -4.29 -3.94 18.08
C ALA A 95 -3.30 -4.50 17.06
N LEU A 96 -2.00 -4.30 17.27
CA LEU A 96 -0.93 -4.85 16.43
C LEU A 96 -1.05 -6.37 16.30
N ARG A 97 -1.11 -7.09 17.42
CA ARG A 97 -1.21 -8.55 17.44
C ARG A 97 -2.51 -9.07 16.81
N ARG A 98 -3.61 -8.34 16.98
CA ARG A 98 -4.87 -8.68 16.31
C ARG A 98 -4.72 -8.59 14.80
N SER A 99 -4.09 -7.52 14.31
CA SER A 99 -3.80 -7.33 12.88
C SER A 99 -3.02 -8.51 12.31
N ASN A 100 -1.91 -8.90 12.97
CA ASN A 100 -1.07 -10.02 12.51
C ASN A 100 -1.84 -11.35 12.49
N ARG A 101 -2.68 -11.63 13.50
CA ARG A 101 -3.52 -12.83 13.49
C ARG A 101 -4.54 -12.83 12.36
N THR A 102 -5.15 -11.67 12.08
CA THR A 102 -6.09 -11.53 10.95
C THR A 102 -5.41 -11.82 9.62
N LEU A 103 -4.20 -11.30 9.41
CA LEU A 103 -3.43 -11.57 8.19
C LEU A 103 -3.07 -13.06 8.07
N ALA A 104 -2.57 -13.67 9.14
CA ALA A 104 -2.24 -15.09 9.17
C ALA A 104 -3.45 -15.98 8.84
N LEU A 105 -4.64 -15.62 9.35
CA LEU A 105 -5.89 -16.31 9.02
C LEU A 105 -6.22 -16.20 7.53
N ILE A 106 -6.14 -14.99 6.97
CA ILE A 106 -6.44 -14.75 5.55
C ILE A 106 -5.49 -15.55 4.66
N GLN A 107 -4.19 -15.51 4.96
CA GLN A 107 -3.18 -16.28 4.22
C GLN A 107 -3.44 -17.78 4.31
N GLY A 108 -3.82 -18.29 5.49
CA GLY A 108 -4.20 -19.70 5.66
C GLY A 108 -5.47 -20.12 4.90
N LEU A 109 -6.40 -19.18 4.64
CA LEU A 109 -7.63 -19.44 3.87
C LEU A 109 -7.40 -19.39 2.36
N GLN A 110 -6.43 -18.61 1.87
CA GLN A 110 -6.09 -18.51 0.45
C GLN A 110 -5.26 -19.69 -0.09
N ILE A 111 -4.85 -20.62 0.78
CA ILE A 111 -4.10 -21.85 0.42
C ILE A 111 -5.08 -23.04 0.18
N LYS A 112 -6.38 -22.79 0.04
CA LYS A 112 -7.39 -23.78 -0.37
C LYS A 112 -7.96 -23.44 -1.74
#